data_AF-A0A258FY89-F1
#
_entry.id   AF-A0A258FY89-F1
#
_cell.length_a   1.000
_cell.length_b   1.000
_cell.length_c   1.000
_cell.angle_alpha   90.00
_cell.angle_beta   90.00
_cell.angle_gamma   90.00
#
_symmetry.space_group_name_H-M   'P 1'
#
loop_
_entity.id
_entity.type
_entity.pdbx_description
1 polymer ?
#
loop_
_entity_poly.entity_id
_entity_poly.type
_entity_poly.pdbx_seq_one_letter_code
_entity_poly.pdbx_strand_id
1 'polypeptide(L)' 'MPNATKAGVPIIGIIFLLLAVFRFINGESWVVWAILGFLFGGFGIFTNRSGRDTSGGDKA' A
#
# COMPACT_ATOMS: atom_id res chain seq x y z
N MET A 1 -12.01 -15.91 -7.79
CA MET A 1 -12.47 -15.15 -6.62
C MET A 1 -11.78 -13.79 -6.68
N PRO A 2 -12.49 -12.64 -6.59
CA PRO A 2 -11.82 -11.34 -6.56
C PRO A 2 -10.89 -11.32 -5.34
N ASN A 3 -9.59 -11.23 -5.61
CA ASN A 3 -8.53 -11.38 -4.63
C ASN A 3 -8.47 -10.16 -3.70
N ALA A 4 -9.43 -10.04 -2.78
CA ALA A 4 -9.54 -8.93 -1.81
C ALA A 4 -8.26 -8.71 -0.99
N THR A 5 -7.49 -9.78 -0.79
CA THR A 5 -6.20 -9.76 -0.07
C THR A 5 -5.15 -8.86 -0.73
N LYS A 6 -5.18 -8.69 -2.07
CA LYS A 6 -4.20 -7.86 -2.78
C LYS A 6 -4.45 -6.35 -2.63
N ALA A 7 -5.69 -5.94 -2.34
CA ALA A 7 -6.05 -4.53 -2.21
C ALA A 7 -6.04 -4.02 -0.76
N GLY A 8 -6.21 -4.89 0.24
CA GLY A 8 -6.25 -4.49 1.65
C GLY A 8 -4.91 -4.01 2.22
N VAL A 9 -3.81 -4.65 1.82
CA VAL A 9 -2.44 -4.34 2.31
C VAL A 9 -2.03 -2.88 2.05
N PRO A 10 -2.17 -2.33 0.81
CA PRO A 10 -1.79 -0.94 0.56
C PRO A 10 -2.66 0.10 1.28
N ILE A 11 -3.97 -0.15 1.45
CA ILE A 11 -4.87 0.76 2.17
C ILE A 11 -4.45 0.89 3.64
N ILE A 12 -4.09 -0.23 4.27
CA ILE A 12 -3.65 -0.27 5.66
C ILE A 12 -2.35 0.54 5.84
N GLY A 13 -1.42 0.47 4.90
CA GLY A 13 -0.21 1.29 4.90
C GLY A 13 -0.49 2.80 4.89
N ILE A 14 -1.46 3.24 4.06
CA ILE A 14 -1.86 4.65 3.98
C ILE A 14 -2.45 5.15 5.32
N ILE A 15 -3.30 4.35 5.96
CA ILE A 15 -3.90 4.69 7.26
C ILE A 15 -2.82 4.90 8.33
N PHE A 16 -1.84 3.99 8.41
CA PHE A 16 -0.73 4.11 9.35
C PHE A 16 0.16 5.32 9.06
N LEU A 17 0.35 5.66 7.79
CA LEU A 17 1.12 6.84 7.40
C LEU A 17 0.42 8.15 7.85
N LEU A 18 -0.90 8.24 7.68
CA LEU A 18 -1.71 9.36 8.17
C LEU A 18 -1.65 9.48 9.70
N LEU A 19 -1.75 8.36 10.41
CA LEU A 19 -1.59 8.32 11.87
C LEU A 19 -0.20 8.77 12.32
N ALA A 20 0.84 8.40 11.59
CA ALA A 20 2.20 8.83 11.86
C ALA A 20 2.35 10.35 11.74
N VAL A 21 1.81 10.94 10.67
CA VAL A 21 1.80 12.41 10.48
C VAL A 21 1.03 13.09 11.59
N PHE A 22 -0.15 12.57 11.94
CA PHE A 22 -0.95 13.12 13.04
C PHE A 22 -0.20 13.07 14.37
N ARG A 23 0.36 11.91 14.74
CA ARG A 23 1.15 11.73 15.97
C ARG A 23 2.39 12.63 16.00
N PHE A 24 3.03 12.83 14.85
CA PHE A 24 4.20 13.70 14.72
C PHE A 24 3.85 15.15 15.04
N ILE A 25 2.74 15.67 14.49
CA ILE A 25 2.27 17.04 14.74
C ILE A 25 1.87 17.22 16.21
N ASN A 26 1.32 16.18 16.84
CA ASN A 26 0.97 16.20 18.26
C ASN A 26 2.18 15.99 19.20
N GLY A 27 3.40 15.80 18.68
CA GLY A 27 4.61 15.60 19.48
C GLY A 27 4.68 14.24 20.20
N GLU A 28 3.86 13.27 19.78
CA GLU A 28 3.79 11.94 20.38
C GLU A 28 4.68 10.94 19.63
N SER A 29 4.78 9.71 20.16
CA SER A 29 5.49 8.60 19.55
C SER A 29 4.94 8.26 18.15
N TRP A 30 5.50 8.90 17.12
CA TRP A 30 5.09 8.77 15.72
C TRP A 30 5.88 7.71 14.95
N VAL A 31 7.09 7.38 15.42
CA VAL A 31 8.05 6.51 14.73
C VAL A 31 7.49 5.12 14.47
N VAL A 32 6.80 4.51 15.44
CA VAL A 32 6.19 3.18 15.28
C VAL A 32 5.16 3.17 14.16
N TRP A 33 4.31 4.20 14.11
CA TRP A 33 3.28 4.35 13.08
C TRP A 33 3.90 4.59 11.70
N ALA A 34 4.99 5.36 11.61
CA ALA A 34 5.72 5.58 10.37
C ALA A 34 6.35 4.29 9.83
N ILE A 35 6.96 3.48 10.71
CA ILE A 35 7.53 2.18 10.35
C ILE A 35 6.42 1.24 9.85
N LEU A 36 5.29 1.16 10.55
CA LEU A 36 4.14 0.35 10.11
C LEU A 36 3.61 0.82 8.75
N GLY A 37 3.43 2.13 8.56
CA GLY A 37 3.01 2.69 7.27
C GLY A 37 3.97 2.36 6.13
N PHE A 38 5.28 2.39 6.40
CA PHE A 38 6.30 2.03 5.42
C PHE A 38 6.33 0.52 5.13
N LEU A 39 6.19 -0.34 6.14
CA LEU A 39 6.15 -1.79 5.96
C LEU A 39 4.91 -2.24 5.18
N PHE A 40 3.73 -1.71 5.50
CA PHE A 40 2.49 -2.10 4.83
C PHE A 40 2.25 -1.36 3.51
N GLY A 41 2.71 -0.11 3.38
CA GLY A 41 2.57 0.69 2.17
C GLY A 41 3.71 0.46 1.15
N GLY A 42 4.93 0.27 1.62
CA GLY A 42 6.12 0.12 0.78
C GLY A 42 6.21 -1.24 0.09
N PHE A 43 5.96 -2.34 0.80
CA PHE A 43 6.07 -3.69 0.22
C PHE A 43 4.98 -4.02 -0.82
N GLY A 44 3.78 -3.44 -0.69
CA GLY A 44 2.66 -3.69 -1.60
C GLY A 44 2.79 -3.05 -2.99
N ILE A 45 3.56 -1.96 -3.11
CA ILE A 45 3.68 -1.22 -4.38
C ILE A 45 4.65 -1.94 -5.36
N PHE A 46 5.63 -2.70 -4.84
CA PHE A 46 6.60 -3.40 -5.69
C PHE A 46 6.06 -4.67 -6.35
N THR A 47 4.94 -5.23 -5.89
CA THR A 47 4.33 -6.42 -6.52
C THR A 47 3.40 -6.10 -7.71
N ASN A 48 3.09 -4.82 -7.97
CA ASN A 48 2.08 -4.46 -8.98
C ASN A 48 2.64 -4.21 -10.39
N ARG A 49 3.86 -4.66 -10.70
CA ARG A 49 4.45 -4.59 -12.06
C ARG A 49 4.26 -5.84 -12.93
N SER A 50 3.63 -6.90 -12.43
CA SER A 50 3.32 -8.08 -13.25
C SER A 50 1.81 -8.17 -13.50
N GLY A 51 1.38 -7.75 -14.69
CA GLY A 51 0.00 -7.93 -15.13
C GLY A 51 -0.61 -6.78 -15.93
N ARG A 52 0.19 -5.88 -16.50
CA ARG A 52 -0.25 -5.07 -17.65
C ARG A 52 0.26 -5.70 -18.93
N ASP A 53 -0.11 -6.97 -19.16
CA ASP A 53 -0.09 -7.54 -20.50
C ASP A 53 -1.23 -6.90 -21.27
N THR A 54 -0.92 -5.69 -21.77
CA THR A 54 -1.56 -5.18 -22.98
C THR A 54 -1.03 -6.05 -24.11
N SER A 55 -1.76 -7.09 -24.46
CA SER A 55 -1.74 -7.58 -25.82
C SER A 55 -3.14 -8.03 -26.15
N GLY A 56 -3.84 -7.16 -26.87
CA GLY A 56 -4.97 -7.60 -27.67
C GLY A 56 -4.48 -8.75 -28.54
N GLY A 57 -5.05 -9.93 -28.30
CA GLY A 57 -5.03 -11.02 -29.25
C GLY A 57 -6.09 -10.71 -30.27
N ASP A 58 -5.62 -10.26 -31.42
CA ASP A 58 -6.39 -9.89 -32.59
C ASP A 58 -7.37 -10.97 -33.04
N LYS A 59 -8.39 -10.48 -33.73
CA LYS A 59 -9.36 -11.23 -34.51
C LYS A 59 -8.65 -12.14 -35.53
N ALA A 60 -9.05 -13.41 -35.59
CA ALA A 60 -9.30 -14.17 -36.81
C ALA A 60 -9.92 -15.53 -36.44
#